data_AF-A0A364RJ72-F1
#
_entry.id   AF-A0A364RJ72-F1
#
_cell.length_a   1.000
_cell.length_b   1.000
_cell.length_c   1.000
_cell.angle_alpha   90.00
_cell.angle_beta   90.00
_cell.angle_gamma   90.00
#
_symmetry.space_group_name_H-M   'P 1'
#
loop_
_entity.id
_entity.type
_entity.pdbx_description
1 polymer ?
#
loop_
_entity_poly.entity_id
_entity_poly.type
_entity_poly.pdbx_seq_one_letter_code
_entity_poly.pdbx_strand_id
1 'polypeptide(L)'
;MSEQNIMADVNQVQHMFLRVENSEVTCLMNIAGHPYRLRELIFMMVENGCRVRKSTADEFNIFLFDKETVEVHDYLTSIIKARFA
;
A
#
# COMPACT_ATOMS: atom_id res chain seq x y z
N MET A 1 29.51 17.58 3.39
CA MET A 1 28.58 16.50 3.77
C MET A 1 27.79 17.00 4.97
N SER A 2 26.48 17.21 4.83
CA SER A 2 25.59 17.54 5.94
C SER A 2 24.49 16.48 5.99
N GLU A 3 24.78 15.40 6.70
CA GLU A 3 23.90 14.24 6.96
C GLU A 3 22.77 14.60 7.93
N GLN A 4 22.05 15.72 7.71
CA GLN A 4 21.18 16.31 8.73
C GLN A 4 19.71 16.55 8.36
N ASN A 5 19.20 16.18 7.17
CA ASN A 5 17.80 16.53 6.82
C ASN A 5 17.00 15.42 6.13
N ILE A 6 17.14 14.17 6.58
CA ILE A 6 16.15 13.12 6.24
C ILE A 6 15.67 12.40 7.51
N MET A 7 15.50 13.14 8.61
CA MET A 7 14.38 12.81 9.50
C MET A 7 13.15 13.27 8.75
N ALA A 8 12.53 12.38 7.98
CA ALA A 8 11.22 12.63 7.39
C ALA A 8 10.32 13.17 8.52
N ASP A 9 9.72 14.34 8.29
CA ASP A 9 8.81 14.98 9.23
C ASP A 9 7.84 13.92 9.76
N VAL A 10 7.72 13.79 11.08
CA VAL A 10 6.88 12.77 11.74
C VAL A 10 5.42 12.91 11.31
N ASN A 11 5.05 14.08 10.79
CA ASN A 11 3.72 14.38 10.25
C ASN A 11 3.60 14.16 8.73
N GLN A 12 4.64 13.71 8.05
CA GLN A 12 4.59 13.47 6.61
C GLN A 12 3.72 12.25 6.32
N VAL A 13 2.52 12.49 5.80
CA VAL A 13 1.65 11.44 5.26
C VAL A 13 1.90 11.31 3.76
N GLN A 14 2.12 10.09 3.30
CA GLN A 14 2.19 9.76 1.88
C GLN A 14 1.00 8.91 1.47
N HIS A 15 0.47 9.20 0.28
CA HIS A 15 -0.58 8.42 -0.36
C HIS A 15 0.00 7.60 -1.50
N MET A 16 -0.42 6.34 -1.64
CA MET A 16 0.04 5.46 -2.71
C MET A 16 -1.06 4.50 -3.15
N PHE A 17 -1.09 4.22 -4.44
CA PHE A 17 -1.86 3.12 -5.00
C PHE A 17 -0.91 1.96 -5.30
N LEU A 18 -1.25 0.77 -4.82
CA LEU A 18 -0.48 -0.44 -5.01
C LEU A 18 -1.34 -1.52 -5.64
N ARG A 19 -0.74 -2.29 -6.53
CA ARG A 19 -1.24 -3.58 -6.97
C ARG A 19 -0.37 -4.67 -6.37
N VAL A 20 -1.01 -5.57 -5.65
CA VAL A 20 -0.38 -6.65 -4.88
C VAL A 20 -0.96 -7.98 -5.35
N GLU A 21 -0.11 -8.87 -5.85
CA GLU A 21 -0.55 -10.08 -6.55
C GLU A 21 0.21 -11.31 -6.04
N ASN A 22 -0.52 -12.38 -5.73
CA ASN A 22 0.04 -13.72 -5.56
C ASN A 22 -0.72 -14.72 -6.48
N SER A 23 -0.55 -16.03 -6.25
CA SER A 23 -1.21 -17.06 -7.07
C SER A 23 -2.73 -17.15 -6.90
N GLU A 24 -3.27 -16.64 -5.80
CA GLU A 24 -4.68 -16.82 -5.40
C GLU A 24 -5.48 -15.53 -5.43
N VAL A 25 -4.81 -14.37 -5.24
CA VAL A 25 -5.49 -13.09 -5.09
C VAL A 25 -4.74 -11.97 -5.79
N THR A 26 -5.52 -11.07 -6.39
CA THR A 26 -5.08 -9.75 -6.86
C THR A 26 -5.74 -8.68 -6.01
N CYS A 27 -4.94 -7.86 -5.35
CA CYS A 27 -5.39 -6.74 -4.56
C CYS A 27 -5.00 -5.41 -5.21
N LEU A 28 -5.94 -4.47 -5.28
CA LEU A 28 -5.67 -3.05 -5.50
C LEU A 28 -5.87 -2.33 -4.17
N MET A 29 -4.82 -1.61 -3.74
CA MET A 29 -4.79 -0.94 -2.45
C MET A 29 -4.61 0.55 -2.62
N ASN A 30 -5.41 1.34 -1.90
CA ASN A 30 -5.19 2.76 -1.66
C ASN A 30 -4.70 2.90 -0.22
N ILE A 31 -3.43 3.27 -0.05
CA ILE A 31 -2.79 3.38 1.27
C ILE A 31 -2.35 4.80 1.56
N ALA A 32 -2.53 5.22 2.81
CA ALA A 32 -2.08 6.49 3.34
C ALA A 32 -1.34 6.28 4.66
N GLY A 33 -0.14 6.82 4.82
CA GLY A 33 0.58 6.67 6.08
C GLY A 33 1.97 7.25 6.08
N HIS A 34 2.68 7.07 7.18
CA HIS A 34 4.05 7.54 7.32
C HIS A 34 4.99 6.78 6.35
N PRO A 35 5.94 7.44 5.66
CA PRO A 35 6.83 6.80 4.68
C PRO A 35 7.51 5.51 5.16
N TYR A 36 7.98 5.49 6.42
CA TYR A 36 8.59 4.28 7.01
C TYR A 36 7.59 3.13 7.15
N ARG A 37 6.34 3.41 7.54
CA ARG A 37 5.30 2.38 7.65
C ARG A 37 4.89 1.83 6.30
N LEU A 38 4.81 2.68 5.27
CA LEU A 38 4.53 2.22 3.91
C LEU A 38 5.66 1.33 3.39
N ARG A 39 6.93 1.67 3.66
CA ARG A 39 8.08 0.83 3.28
C ARG A 39 8.06 -0.52 4.01
N GLU A 40 7.80 -0.52 5.31
CA GLU A 40 7.67 -1.74 6.12
C GLU A 40 6.55 -2.64 5.59
N LEU A 41 5.37 -2.07 5.30
CA LEU A 41 4.25 -2.79 4.71
C LEU A 41 4.61 -3.44 3.37
N ILE A 42 5.22 -2.68 2.45
CA ILE A 42 5.64 -3.19 1.13
C ILE A 42 6.67 -4.30 1.29
N PHE A 43 7.65 -4.12 2.19
CA PHE A 43 8.65 -5.12 2.48
C PHE A 43 8.00 -6.42 2.99
N MET A 44 7.08 -6.33 3.95
CA MET A 44 6.35 -7.49 4.46
C MET A 44 5.53 -8.20 3.37
N MET A 45 4.89 -7.46 2.45
CA MET A 45 4.16 -8.09 1.35
C MET A 45 5.09 -8.89 0.43
N VAL A 46 6.25 -8.33 0.11
CA VAL A 46 7.25 -9.01 -0.73
C VAL A 46 7.81 -10.25 -0.04
N GLU A 47 8.16 -10.14 1.25
CA GLU A 47 8.64 -11.28 2.06
C GLU A 47 7.59 -12.39 2.16
N ASN A 48 6.30 -12.04 2.16
CA ASN A 48 5.19 -13.01 2.12
C ASN A 48 4.87 -13.53 0.70
N GLY A 49 5.77 -13.33 -0.28
CA GLY A 49 5.66 -13.90 -1.62
C GLY A 49 4.73 -13.15 -2.58
N CYS A 50 4.31 -11.92 -2.22
CA CYS A 50 3.49 -11.10 -3.12
C CYS A 50 4.37 -10.31 -4.09
N ARG A 51 3.90 -10.15 -5.33
CA ARG A 51 4.44 -9.17 -6.27
C ARG A 51 3.75 -7.84 -6.00
N VAL A 52 4.53 -6.83 -5.66
CA VAL A 52 4.03 -5.48 -5.39
C VAL A 52 4.48 -4.54 -6.50
N ARG A 53 3.54 -3.79 -7.09
CA ARG A 53 3.84 -2.72 -8.04
C ARG A 53 3.01 -1.48 -7.73
N LYS A 54 3.54 -0.31 -8.09
CA LYS A 54 2.76 0.93 -8.06
C LYS A 54 1.62 0.85 -9.08
N SER A 55 0.50 1.44 -8.71
CA SER A 55 -0.73 1.56 -9.50
C SER A 55 -1.20 3.02 -9.49
N THR A 56 -2.39 3.29 -10.01
CA THR A 56 -2.98 4.63 -10.08
C THR A 56 -4.38 4.64 -9.45
N ALA A 57 -4.89 5.85 -9.19
CA ALA A 57 -6.26 6.03 -8.73
C ALA A 57 -7.29 5.51 -9.75
N ASP A 58 -7.03 5.69 -11.04
CA ASP A 58 -7.91 5.22 -12.11
C ASP A 58 -8.01 3.69 -12.11
N GLU A 59 -6.86 3.00 -12.04
CA GLU A 59 -6.81 1.55 -11.94
C GLU A 59 -7.55 1.04 -10.68
N PHE A 60 -7.40 1.71 -9.54
CA PHE A 60 -8.11 1.38 -8.30
C PHE A 60 -9.63 1.58 -8.42
N ASN A 61 -10.08 2.61 -9.11
CA ASN A 61 -11.51 2.96 -9.25
C ASN A 61 -12.25 2.00 -10.18
N ILE A 62 -11.62 1.56 -11.27
CA ILE A 62 -12.23 0.66 -12.26
C ILE A 62 -11.99 -0.83 -11.95
N PHE A 63 -11.19 -1.15 -10.92
CA PHE A 63 -10.88 -2.53 -10.55
C PHE A 63 -12.17 -3.27 -10.16
N LEU A 64 -12.42 -4.40 -10.82
CA LEU A 64 -13.48 -5.34 -10.43
C LEU A 64 -12.98 -6.20 -9.27
N PHE A 65 -13.74 -6.23 -8.18
CA PHE A 65 -13.37 -6.91 -6.94
C PHE A 65 -14.54 -7.73 -6.40
N ASP A 66 -14.19 -8.79 -5.67
CA ASP A 66 -15.16 -9.64 -4.96
C ASP A 66 -15.41 -9.09 -3.55
N LYS A 67 -14.38 -8.50 -2.95
CA LYS A 67 -14.42 -7.96 -1.58
C LYS A 67 -13.67 -6.65 -1.45
N GLU A 68 -14.21 -5.75 -0.65
CA GLU A 68 -13.55 -4.52 -0.19
C GLU A 68 -13.46 -4.51 1.34
N THR A 69 -12.32 -4.07 1.86
CA THR A 69 -12.08 -3.87 3.30
C THR A 69 -11.37 -2.55 3.53
N VAL A 70 -11.65 -1.91 4.66
CA VAL A 70 -10.92 -0.74 5.16
C VAL A 70 -10.22 -1.11 6.46
N GLU A 71 -8.93 -0.82 6.57
CA GLU A 71 -8.15 -1.02 7.79
C GLU A 71 -7.54 0.31 8.24
N VAL A 72 -7.62 0.58 9.55
CA VAL A 72 -7.12 1.81 10.15
C VAL A 72 -6.23 1.44 11.34
N HIS A 73 -4.98 1.86 11.27
CA HIS A 73 -3.97 1.75 12.31
C HIS A 73 -3.38 3.13 12.60
N ASP A 74 -2.74 3.31 13.76
CA ASP A 74 -2.29 4.61 14.30
C ASP A 74 -1.50 5.50 13.31
N TYR A 75 -0.87 4.92 12.28
CA TYR A 75 -0.08 5.64 11.27
C TYR A 75 -0.22 5.09 9.85
N LEU A 76 -1.27 4.30 9.60
CA LEU A 76 -1.52 3.64 8.31
C LEU A 76 -3.03 3.43 8.13
N THR A 77 -3.58 3.95 7.06
CA THR A 77 -4.93 3.65 6.58
C THR A 77 -4.83 2.95 5.24
N SER A 78 -5.59 1.87 5.04
CA SER A 78 -5.65 1.13 3.79
C SER A 78 -7.10 0.87 3.38
N ILE A 79 -7.39 1.07 2.10
CA ILE A 79 -8.59 0.55 1.45
C ILE A 79 -8.11 -0.53 0.48
N ILE A 80 -8.65 -1.74 0.63
CA ILE A 80 -8.18 -2.93 -0.06
C ILE A 80 -9.34 -3.52 -0.86
N LYS A 81 -9.19 -3.54 -2.18
CA LYS A 81 -10.10 -4.24 -3.10
C LYS A 81 -9.43 -5.54 -3.54
N ALA A 82 -10.03 -6.67 -3.22
CA ALA A 82 -9.50 -8.01 -3.51
C ALA A 82 -10.35 -8.73 -4.56
N ARG A 83 -9.68 -9.34 -5.52
CA ARG A 83 -10.26 -10.27 -6.49
C ARG A 83 -9.56 -11.62 -6.38
N PHE A 84 -10.32 -12.67 -6.16
CA PHE A 84 -9.81 -14.04 -6.04
C PHE A 84 -9.79 -14.72 -7.41
N ALA A 85 -8.84 -15.64 -7.60
CA ALA A 85 -8.70 -16.43 -8.83
C ALA A 85 -9.80 -17.50 -8.97
#